data_AF-A0AAX4HFB6-F1
#
_entry.id   AF-A0AAX4HFB6-F1
#
_cell.length_a   1.000
_cell.length_b   1.000
_cell.length_c   1.000
_cell.angle_alpha   90.00
_cell.angle_beta   90.00
_cell.angle_gamma   90.00
#
_symmetry.space_group_name_H-M   'P 1'
#
loop_
_entity.id
_entity.type
_entity.pdbx_description
1 polymer ?
#
loop_
_entity_poly.entity_id
_entity_poly.type
_entity_poly.pdbx_seq_one_letter_code
_entity_poly.pdbx_strand_id
1 'polypeptide(L)'
;MSGFILLNFQDKEHETLLSSIACTVLLAFVISESKEKILEEWRYCNDPNTAPFERVEHANRPVIYGIDFDDTEDGNQLQTSGKALYKLLLQDNDGHVFYAFEIEELPFLHPSVKSTENPLPIPMGGKLELFKGTVVSYGFVLLRRNSCRYQAPNLGSEFSQKLNDGLVQKYIEMLERQLHGDKGSNPR
;
A
#
# COMPACT_ATOMS: atom_id res chain seq x y z
N MET A 1 25.39 -7.93 14.30
CA MET A 1 24.02 -7.55 13.90
C MET A 1 23.28 -8.84 13.65
N SER A 2 22.12 -9.04 14.27
CA SER A 2 21.30 -10.24 14.07
C SER A 2 20.27 -9.92 12.99
N GLY A 3 20.25 -10.71 11.90
CA GLY A 3 19.26 -10.58 10.83
C GLY A 3 17.84 -10.92 11.27
N PHE A 4 16.85 -10.51 10.47
CA PHE A 4 15.45 -10.88 10.70
C PHE A 4 15.13 -12.20 10.01
N ILE A 5 15.15 -13.30 10.77
CA ILE A 5 14.80 -14.62 10.25
C ILE A 5 13.31 -14.87 10.49
N LEU A 6 12.51 -14.70 9.45
CA LEU A 6 11.05 -14.86 9.46
C LEU A 6 10.60 -16.22 10.04
N LEU A 7 11.33 -17.29 9.71
CA LEU A 7 11.03 -18.65 10.14
C LEU A 7 10.97 -18.80 11.67
N ASN A 8 11.67 -17.96 12.41
CA ASN A 8 11.64 -17.98 13.88
C ASN A 8 10.30 -17.50 14.47
N PHE A 9 9.42 -16.94 13.64
CA PHE A 9 8.16 -16.32 14.05
C PHE A 9 6.93 -16.94 13.37
N GLN A 10 7.10 -17.89 12.44
CA GLN A 10 6.02 -18.41 11.61
C GLN A 10 4.91 -19.10 12.42
N ASP A 11 5.29 -19.86 13.45
CA ASP A 11 4.36 -20.61 14.30
C ASP A 11 4.02 -19.89 15.60
N LYS A 12 4.44 -18.63 15.76
CA LYS A 12 4.26 -17.85 16.99
C LYS A 12 3.09 -16.89 16.85
N GLU A 13 2.11 -17.02 17.74
CA GLU A 13 0.94 -16.13 17.75
C GLU A 13 1.34 -14.68 18.00
N HIS A 14 2.08 -14.40 19.06
CA HIS A 14 2.61 -13.06 19.36
C HIS A 14 4.02 -13.15 19.93
N GLU A 15 4.96 -12.52 19.25
CA GLU A 15 6.36 -12.40 19.69
C GLU A 15 6.84 -10.96 19.42
N THR A 16 7.90 -10.52 20.08
CA THR A 16 8.44 -9.17 19.85
C THR A 16 9.86 -9.20 19.30
N LEU A 17 10.20 -8.21 18.48
CA LEU A 17 11.57 -8.04 17.99
C LEU A 17 12.51 -7.75 19.17
N LEU A 18 13.59 -8.54 19.28
CA LEU A 18 14.58 -8.39 20.34
C LEU A 18 15.51 -7.18 20.12
N SER A 19 15.64 -6.73 18.88
CA SER A 19 16.44 -5.58 18.47
C SER A 19 15.74 -4.80 17.35
N SER A 20 16.10 -3.53 17.19
CA SER A 20 15.65 -2.75 16.04
C SER A 20 16.24 -3.30 14.73
N ILE A 21 15.48 -3.18 13.64
CA ILE A 21 15.85 -3.70 12.32
C ILE A 21 15.59 -2.61 11.29
N ALA A 22 16.59 -2.31 10.46
CA ALA A 22 16.44 -1.41 9.33
C ALA A 22 16.02 -2.20 8.11
N CYS A 23 14.96 -1.74 7.45
CA CYS A 23 14.39 -2.39 6.28
C CYS A 23 14.25 -1.40 5.14
N THR A 24 14.28 -1.89 3.91
CA THR A 24 13.92 -1.15 2.71
C THR A 24 12.49 -1.49 2.33
N VAL A 25 11.67 -0.48 2.03
CA VAL A 25 10.32 -0.67 1.51
C VAL A 25 10.40 -0.98 0.02
N LEU A 26 10.01 -2.19 -0.37
CA LEU A 26 10.03 -2.63 -1.77
C LEU A 26 8.71 -2.36 -2.48
N LEU A 27 7.59 -2.67 -1.81
CA LEU A 27 6.22 -2.49 -2.34
C LEU A 27 5.25 -2.10 -1.22
N ALA A 28 4.19 -1.41 -1.58
CA ALA A 28 3.06 -1.07 -0.71
C ALA A 28 1.73 -1.40 -1.39
N PHE A 29 0.78 -1.97 -0.65
CA PHE A 29 -0.54 -2.34 -1.17
C PHE A 29 -1.62 -1.84 -0.23
N VAL A 30 -2.67 -1.24 -0.78
CA VAL A 30 -3.93 -1.06 -0.05
C VAL A 30 -4.63 -2.42 -0.01
N ILE A 31 -5.05 -2.86 1.18
CA ILE A 31 -5.72 -4.16 1.39
C ILE A 31 -7.15 -4.01 1.94
N SER A 32 -7.58 -2.78 2.20
CA SER A 32 -8.94 -2.46 2.64
C SER A 32 -9.94 -2.31 1.50
N GLU A 33 -9.46 -2.33 0.25
CA GLU A 33 -10.27 -2.10 -0.95
C GLU A 33 -10.22 -3.32 -1.88
N SER A 34 -11.24 -3.48 -2.74
CA SER A 34 -11.24 -4.55 -3.72
C SER A 34 -10.14 -4.33 -4.77
N LYS A 35 -9.59 -5.42 -5.30
CA LYS A 35 -8.53 -5.35 -6.31
C LYS A 35 -9.01 -4.68 -7.59
N GLU A 36 -10.29 -4.80 -7.92
CA GLU A 36 -10.95 -4.15 -9.04
C GLU A 36 -10.97 -2.63 -8.89
N LYS A 37 -11.37 -2.15 -7.70
CA LYS A 37 -11.39 -0.71 -7.41
C LYS A 37 -9.97 -0.14 -7.45
N ILE A 38 -9.02 -0.82 -6.82
CA ILE A 38 -7.61 -0.44 -6.85
C ILE A 38 -7.15 -0.36 -8.32
N LEU A 39 -7.37 -1.40 -9.12
CA LEU A 39 -6.98 -1.43 -10.54
C LEU A 39 -7.57 -0.25 -11.34
N GLU A 40 -8.81 0.13 -11.08
CA GLU A 40 -9.45 1.28 -11.71
C GLU A 40 -8.73 2.60 -11.38
N GLU A 41 -8.40 2.83 -10.10
CA GLU A 41 -7.62 4.00 -9.67
C GLU A 41 -6.24 4.05 -10.34
N TRP A 42 -5.55 2.91 -10.45
CA TRP A 42 -4.26 2.83 -11.13
C TRP A 42 -4.37 3.10 -12.64
N ARG A 43 -5.42 2.59 -13.30
CA ARG A 43 -5.69 2.88 -14.73
C ARG A 43 -5.98 4.36 -14.95
N TYR A 44 -6.73 4.99 -14.05
CA TYR A 44 -7.01 6.42 -14.10
C TYR A 44 -5.72 7.26 -14.01
N CYS A 45 -4.79 6.90 -13.12
CA CYS A 45 -3.48 7.56 -13.06
C CYS A 45 -2.64 7.37 -14.34
N ASN A 46 -2.79 6.23 -15.03
CA ASN A 46 -2.04 5.93 -16.25
C ASN A 46 -2.61 6.64 -17.49
N ASP A 47 -3.92 6.53 -17.70
CA ASP A 47 -4.65 7.23 -18.75
C ASP A 47 -6.03 7.64 -18.22
N PRO A 48 -6.22 8.93 -17.90
CA PRO A 48 -7.48 9.45 -17.40
C PRO A 48 -8.67 9.16 -18.32
N ASN A 49 -8.45 8.94 -19.63
CA ASN A 49 -9.53 8.70 -20.60
C ASN A 49 -10.11 7.28 -20.55
N THR A 50 -9.49 6.37 -19.79
CA THR A 50 -9.92 4.96 -19.69
C THR A 50 -10.97 4.72 -18.61
N ALA A 51 -11.30 5.73 -17.80
CA ALA A 51 -12.29 5.61 -16.73
C ALA A 51 -13.72 5.42 -17.27
N PRO A 52 -14.57 4.63 -16.60
CA PRO A 52 -15.97 4.47 -16.96
C PRO A 52 -16.76 5.73 -16.60
N PHE A 53 -16.85 6.68 -17.52
CA PHE A 53 -17.71 7.85 -17.36
C PHE A 53 -19.15 7.51 -17.78
N GLU A 54 -20.12 7.82 -16.91
CA GLU A 54 -21.43 8.25 -17.40
C GLU A 54 -21.22 9.62 -18.09
N ARG A 55 -21.15 9.61 -19.42
CA ARG A 55 -20.97 10.84 -20.20
C ARG A 55 -22.26 11.65 -20.19
N VAL A 56 -22.33 12.70 -19.37
CA VAL A 56 -23.35 13.74 -19.55
C VAL A 56 -22.93 14.60 -20.75
N GLU A 57 -23.66 14.52 -21.86
CA GLU A 57 -23.26 15.01 -23.20
C GLU A 57 -22.97 16.53 -23.32
N HIS A 58 -23.00 17.33 -22.25
CA HIS A 58 -22.93 18.80 -22.33
C HIS A 58 -21.95 19.51 -21.37
N ALA A 59 -21.04 18.80 -20.70
CA ALA A 59 -20.02 19.44 -19.86
C ALA A 59 -18.63 19.43 -20.52
N ASN A 60 -18.12 20.61 -20.90
CA ASN A 60 -16.77 20.79 -21.47
C ASN A 60 -15.65 20.77 -20.40
N ARG A 61 -15.88 20.08 -19.26
CA ARG A 61 -14.94 19.92 -18.16
C ARG A 61 -15.12 18.52 -17.53
N PRO A 62 -14.02 17.84 -17.14
CA PRO A 62 -14.11 16.58 -16.40
C PRO A 62 -14.86 16.82 -15.09
N VAL A 63 -15.88 16.01 -14.83
CA VAL A 63 -16.64 16.01 -13.58
C VAL A 63 -15.75 15.42 -12.48
N ILE A 64 -15.48 16.22 -11.46
CA ILE A 64 -14.77 15.80 -10.26
C ILE A 64 -15.68 14.83 -9.49
N TYR A 65 -15.28 13.57 -9.32
CA TYR A 65 -15.94 12.68 -8.38
C TYR A 65 -15.55 13.09 -6.95
N GLY A 66 -16.56 13.48 -6.16
CA GLY A 66 -16.42 13.74 -4.73
C GLY A 66 -16.33 15.23 -4.37
N ILE A 67 -17.44 15.95 -4.46
CA ILE A 67 -17.68 17.10 -3.59
C ILE A 67 -18.97 16.77 -2.86
N ASP A 68 -18.86 16.32 -1.61
CA ASP A 68 -20.03 16.20 -0.73
C ASP A 68 -20.57 17.61 -0.48
N PHE A 69 -21.68 17.93 -1.14
CA PHE A 69 -22.56 19.02 -0.75
C PHE A 69 -23.80 18.39 -0.14
N ASP A 70 -23.70 17.94 1.11
CA ASP A 70 -24.87 17.67 1.94
C ASP A 70 -24.72 18.45 3.26
N ASP A 71 -24.99 19.76 3.15
CA ASP A 71 -25.72 20.47 4.21
C ASP A 71 -27.19 20.04 4.10
N THR A 72 -27.55 18.86 4.60
CA THR A 72 -28.90 18.65 5.14
C THR A 72 -28.91 17.54 6.20
N GLU A 73 -29.60 17.87 7.28
CA GLU A 73 -29.77 17.10 8.50
C GLU A 73 -30.51 15.77 8.27
N ASP A 74 -30.19 14.78 9.12
CA ASP A 74 -30.91 13.53 9.35
C ASP A 74 -30.91 12.44 8.26
N GLY A 75 -29.95 11.52 8.37
CA GLY A 75 -29.97 10.27 7.61
C GLY A 75 -28.81 9.35 7.96
N ASN A 76 -28.89 8.68 9.10
CA ASN A 76 -27.87 7.82 9.69
C ASN A 76 -27.57 6.55 8.86
N GLN A 77 -26.86 6.69 7.74
CA GLN A 77 -26.06 5.63 7.12
C GLN A 77 -24.66 6.19 6.87
N LEU A 78 -23.84 6.24 7.92
CA LEU A 78 -22.39 6.23 7.75
C LEU A 78 -22.03 4.95 6.97
N GLN A 79 -21.96 5.04 5.65
CA GLN A 79 -20.97 4.26 4.94
C GLN A 79 -19.63 4.73 5.48
N THR A 80 -19.10 4.03 6.48
CA THR A 80 -17.71 4.20 6.87
C THR A 80 -16.90 3.83 5.63
N SER A 81 -16.49 4.83 4.85
CA SER A 81 -15.36 4.74 3.94
C SER A 81 -14.19 4.25 4.80
N GLY A 82 -13.98 2.93 4.80
CA GLY A 82 -13.03 2.28 5.68
C GLY A 82 -11.66 2.91 5.45
N LYS A 83 -11.04 3.41 6.52
CA LYS A 83 -9.68 3.97 6.43
C LYS A 83 -8.78 2.97 5.71
N ALA A 84 -7.99 3.46 4.75
CA ALA A 84 -7.12 2.59 3.98
C ALA A 84 -6.19 1.79 4.92
N LEU A 85 -6.04 0.50 4.70
CA LEU A 85 -5.06 -0.32 5.43
C LEU A 85 -3.99 -0.76 4.47
N TYR A 86 -2.73 -0.62 4.88
CA TYR A 86 -1.59 -0.95 4.03
C TYR A 86 -0.88 -2.24 4.44
N LYS A 87 -0.47 -3.00 3.42
CA LYS A 87 0.47 -4.11 3.49
C LYS A 87 1.76 -3.70 2.80
N LEU A 88 2.89 -3.77 3.50
CA LEU A 88 4.21 -3.44 2.97
C LEU A 88 5.02 -4.71 2.73
N LEU A 89 5.75 -4.75 1.63
CA LEU A 89 6.82 -5.72 1.39
C LEU A 89 8.15 -5.06 1.79
N LEU A 90 8.83 -5.65 2.77
CA LEU A 90 10.06 -5.12 3.34
C LEU A 90 11.22 -6.06 3.05
N GLN A 91 12.42 -5.51 2.95
CA GLN A 91 13.67 -6.26 2.87
C GLN A 91 14.63 -5.80 3.97
N ASP A 92 15.16 -6.72 4.77
CA ASP A 92 16.20 -6.39 5.76
C ASP A 92 17.58 -6.22 5.11
N ASN A 93 18.59 -5.87 5.91
CA ASN A 93 19.96 -5.70 5.44
C ASN A 93 20.63 -7.00 4.97
N ASP A 94 20.12 -8.16 5.37
CA ASP A 94 20.61 -9.48 4.97
C ASP A 94 19.90 -9.99 3.71
N GLY A 95 18.96 -9.22 3.16
CA GLY A 95 18.22 -9.52 1.94
C GLY A 95 16.96 -10.34 2.15
N HIS A 96 16.58 -10.66 3.39
CA HIS A 96 15.35 -11.37 3.70
C HIS A 96 14.14 -10.49 3.43
N VAL A 97 13.16 -11.04 2.74
CA VAL A 97 11.95 -10.35 2.34
C VAL A 97 10.76 -10.86 3.15
N PHE A 98 9.95 -9.94 3.67
CA PHE A 98 8.79 -10.28 4.50
C PHE A 98 7.69 -9.22 4.41
N TYR A 99 6.51 -9.57 4.89
CA TYR A 99 5.37 -8.67 4.91
C TYR A 99 5.18 -8.00 6.27
N ALA A 100 4.74 -6.74 6.23
CA ALA A 100 4.31 -6.00 7.39
C ALA A 100 2.92 -5.40 7.14
N PHE A 101 2.08 -5.38 8.17
CA PHE A 101 0.72 -4.85 8.10
C PHE A 101 0.58 -3.64 9.00
N GLU A 102 -0.09 -2.61 8.47
CA GLU A 102 -0.58 -1.52 9.28
C GLU A 102 -1.73 -1.99 10.18
N ILE A 103 -1.53 -1.89 11.50
CA ILE A 103 -2.58 -2.15 12.50
C ILE A 103 -2.99 -0.89 13.27
N GLU A 104 -2.20 0.18 13.16
CA GLU A 104 -2.52 1.53 13.63
C GLU A 104 -2.08 2.52 12.54
N GLU A 105 -2.88 3.57 12.32
CA GLU A 105 -2.65 4.58 11.29
C GLU A 105 -1.23 5.21 11.36
N LEU A 106 -0.45 4.96 10.31
CA LEU A 106 0.90 5.46 10.14
C LEU A 106 0.86 6.76 9.33
N PRO A 107 1.24 7.92 9.92
CA PRO A 107 1.07 9.21 9.25
C PRO A 107 1.75 9.31 7.87
N PHE A 108 2.83 8.57 7.65
CA PHE A 108 3.53 8.56 6.36
C PHE A 108 2.79 7.78 5.26
N LEU A 109 1.88 6.87 5.61
CA LEU A 109 1.00 6.16 4.65
C LEU A 109 -0.33 6.88 4.43
N HIS A 110 -0.63 7.87 5.27
CA HIS A 110 -1.85 8.67 5.23
C HIS A 110 -1.52 10.16 5.13
N PRO A 111 -0.82 10.60 4.05
CA PRO A 111 -0.49 12.00 3.88
C PRO A 111 -1.77 12.83 3.71
N SER A 112 -1.80 14.02 4.31
CA SER A 112 -2.93 14.95 4.19
C SER A 112 -3.14 15.46 2.76
N VAL A 113 -2.09 15.43 1.93
CA VAL A 113 -2.14 15.78 0.51
C VAL A 113 -1.85 14.52 -0.29
N LYS A 114 -2.84 14.03 -1.04
CA LYS A 114 -2.65 12.91 -1.97
C LYS A 114 -2.04 13.43 -3.28
N SER A 115 -1.05 12.71 -3.79
CA SER A 115 -0.53 12.97 -5.14
C SER A 115 -1.50 12.42 -6.19
N THR A 116 -1.66 13.13 -7.29
CA THR A 116 -2.43 12.67 -8.46
C THR A 116 -1.58 11.84 -9.43
N GLU A 117 -0.26 11.87 -9.30
CA GLU A 117 0.68 11.21 -10.22
C GLU A 117 0.86 9.71 -9.93
N ASN A 118 0.64 9.29 -8.67
CA ASN A 118 0.78 7.91 -8.23
C ASN A 118 -0.19 7.64 -7.07
N PRO A 119 -0.97 6.55 -7.08
CA PRO A 119 -1.85 6.17 -5.98
C PRO A 119 -1.13 5.86 -4.65
N LEU A 120 0.18 5.59 -4.66
CA LEU A 120 0.91 5.27 -3.43
C LEU A 120 1.22 6.51 -2.58
N PRO A 121 1.07 6.41 -1.24
CA PRO A 121 1.38 7.52 -0.33
C PRO A 121 2.88 7.75 -0.12
N ILE A 122 3.72 6.76 -0.45
CA ILE A 122 5.17 6.84 -0.32
C ILE A 122 5.87 6.32 -1.57
N PRO A 123 7.03 6.89 -1.93
CA PRO A 123 7.90 6.30 -2.96
C PRO A 123 8.59 5.04 -2.46
N MET A 124 8.89 4.13 -3.39
CA MET A 124 9.59 2.87 -3.09
C MET A 124 11.09 3.10 -2.86
N GLY A 125 11.71 2.22 -2.07
CA GLY A 125 13.13 2.31 -1.69
C GLY A 125 13.38 3.10 -0.41
N GLY A 126 12.34 3.64 0.23
CA GLY A 126 12.46 4.29 1.54
C GLY A 126 12.91 3.33 2.63
N LYS A 127 13.52 3.86 3.68
CA LYS A 127 13.97 3.05 4.83
C LYS A 127 12.91 3.06 5.92
N LEU A 128 12.52 1.89 6.38
CA LEU A 128 11.66 1.69 7.53
C LEU A 128 12.49 1.07 8.66
N GLU A 129 12.67 1.81 9.74
CA GLU A 129 13.27 1.28 10.97
C GLU A 129 12.17 0.70 11.83
N LEU A 130 12.21 -0.61 12.07
CA LEU A 130 11.38 -1.30 13.04
C LEU A 130 12.07 -1.24 14.40
N PHE A 131 11.40 -0.78 15.43
CA PHE A 131 11.99 -0.66 16.75
C PHE A 131 11.98 -1.99 17.51
N LYS A 132 12.92 -2.16 18.44
CA LYS A 132 12.86 -3.20 19.46
C LYS A 132 11.47 -3.19 20.13
N GLY A 133 10.88 -4.38 20.30
CA GLY A 133 9.54 -4.53 20.87
C GLY A 133 8.40 -4.53 19.84
N THR A 134 8.69 -4.31 18.55
CA THR A 134 7.67 -4.44 17.49
C THR A 134 7.11 -5.86 17.48
N VAL A 135 5.79 -5.98 17.38
CA VAL A 135 5.10 -7.27 17.44
C VAL A 135 5.18 -7.98 16.09
N VAL A 136 5.48 -9.28 16.13
CA VAL A 136 5.42 -10.21 15.01
C VAL A 136 4.42 -11.30 15.36
N SER A 137 3.51 -11.61 14.44
CA SER A 137 2.42 -12.57 14.62
C SER A 137 2.30 -13.44 13.38
N TYR A 138 2.48 -14.75 13.53
CA TYR A 138 2.46 -15.73 12.45
C TYR A 138 3.36 -15.33 11.26
N GLY A 139 4.56 -14.85 11.57
CA GLY A 139 5.51 -14.32 10.58
C GLY A 139 5.16 -12.93 10.02
N PHE A 140 4.07 -12.28 10.43
CA PHE A 140 3.73 -10.94 9.98
C PHE A 140 4.15 -9.88 10.98
N VAL A 141 4.87 -8.87 10.51
CA VAL A 141 5.22 -7.71 11.33
C VAL A 141 4.02 -6.78 11.44
N LEU A 142 3.62 -6.44 12.67
CA LEU A 142 2.49 -5.57 12.94
C LEU A 142 2.98 -4.16 13.23
N LEU A 143 2.71 -3.23 12.30
CA LEU A 143 3.16 -1.86 12.37
C LEU A 143 2.18 -1.00 13.17
N ARG A 144 2.72 -0.35 14.20
CA ARG A 144 2.06 0.68 14.99
C ARG A 144 2.83 1.99 14.85
N ARG A 145 2.18 3.10 15.18
CA ARG A 145 2.79 4.44 15.08
C ARG A 145 4.10 4.53 15.86
N ASN A 146 4.15 3.89 17.03
CA ASN A 146 5.29 3.93 17.94
C ASN A 146 6.28 2.77 17.75
N SER A 147 6.05 1.87 16.79
CA SER A 147 6.91 0.71 16.56
C SER A 147 7.82 0.87 15.34
N CYS A 148 7.68 1.96 14.59
CA CYS A 148 8.51 2.19 13.41
C CYS A 148 8.72 3.66 13.10
N ARG A 149 9.74 3.93 12.28
CA ARG A 149 10.01 5.24 11.69
C ARG A 149 10.37 5.09 10.23
N TYR A 150 9.69 5.85 9.38
CA TYR A 150 9.95 5.90 7.94
C TYR A 150 10.89 7.06 7.60
N GLN A 151 11.84 6.80 6.72
CA GLN A 151 12.70 7.79 6.09
C GLN A 151 12.54 7.67 4.56
N ALA A 152 12.12 8.78 3.95
CA ALA A 152 11.95 8.84 2.50
C ALA A 152 13.27 8.53 1.77
N PRO A 153 13.21 7.83 0.61
CA PRO A 153 14.38 7.52 -0.19
C PRO A 153 15.00 8.76 -0.81
N ASN A 154 16.28 8.66 -1.16
CA ASN A 154 16.85 9.55 -2.16
C ASN A 154 16.36 9.12 -3.56
N LEU A 155 15.44 9.88 -4.14
CA LEU A 155 14.86 9.61 -5.47
C LEU A 155 15.88 9.73 -6.61
N GLY A 156 17.02 10.40 -6.39
CA GLY A 156 18.11 10.47 -7.36
C GLY A 156 19.02 9.24 -7.37
N SER A 157 18.86 8.31 -6.42
CA SER A 157 19.67 7.08 -6.39
C SER A 157 19.20 6.06 -7.43
N GLU A 158 20.14 5.36 -8.06
CA GLU A 158 19.85 4.34 -9.10
C GLU A 158 18.87 3.27 -8.60
N PHE A 159 19.00 2.85 -7.34
CA PHE A 159 18.12 1.86 -6.73
C PHE A 159 16.67 2.37 -6.62
N SER A 160 16.46 3.56 -6.07
CA SER A 160 15.12 4.16 -5.98
C SER A 160 14.53 4.42 -7.36
N GLN A 161 15.33 4.86 -8.33
CA GLN A 161 14.87 5.03 -9.71
C GLN A 161 14.36 3.71 -10.29
N LYS A 162 15.13 2.62 -10.18
CA LYS A 162 14.70 1.30 -10.69
C LYS A 162 13.40 0.80 -10.05
N LEU A 163 13.19 1.06 -8.75
CA LEU A 163 11.97 0.65 -8.06
C LEU A 163 10.74 1.47 -8.50
N ASN A 164 10.91 2.77 -8.71
CA ASN A 164 9.79 3.67 -9.04
C ASN A 164 9.58 3.85 -10.56
N ASP A 165 10.53 3.44 -11.41
CA ASP A 165 10.39 3.50 -12.86
C ASP A 165 9.26 2.58 -13.34
N GLY A 166 8.34 3.11 -14.15
CA GLY A 166 7.17 2.39 -14.65
C GLY A 166 6.25 1.81 -13.57
N LEU A 167 6.28 2.37 -12.35
CA LEU A 167 5.56 1.82 -11.19
C LEU A 167 4.06 1.62 -11.46
N VAL A 168 3.41 2.60 -12.07
CA VAL A 168 1.99 2.55 -12.42
C VAL A 168 1.67 1.34 -13.30
N GLN A 169 2.40 1.18 -14.39
CA GLN A 169 2.22 0.06 -15.31
C GLN A 169 2.48 -1.29 -14.62
N LYS A 170 3.53 -1.38 -13.78
CA LYS A 170 3.85 -2.60 -13.01
C LYS A 170 2.71 -3.01 -12.07
N TYR A 171 2.08 -2.04 -11.40
CA TYR A 171 0.95 -2.31 -10.51
C TYR A 171 -0.30 -2.75 -11.29
N ILE A 172 -0.61 -2.10 -12.42
CA ILE A 172 -1.70 -2.51 -13.31
C ILE A 172 -1.50 -3.97 -13.75
N GLU A 173 -0.34 -4.31 -14.30
CA GLU A 173 -0.05 -5.67 -14.77
C GLU A 173 -0.14 -6.70 -13.64
N MET A 174 0.36 -6.36 -12.45
CA MET A 174 0.30 -7.25 -11.29
C MET A 174 -1.14 -7.49 -10.85
N LEU A 175 -1.96 -6.44 -10.76
CA LEU A 175 -3.37 -6.53 -10.37
C LEU A 175 -4.19 -7.29 -11.41
N GLU A 176 -3.96 -7.03 -12.70
CA GLU A 176 -4.60 -7.76 -13.78
C GLU A 176 -4.27 -9.25 -13.74
N ARG A 177 -3.00 -9.62 -13.52
CA ARG A 177 -2.62 -11.03 -13.35
C ARG A 177 -3.28 -11.67 -12.15
N GLN A 178 -3.43 -10.95 -11.04
CA GLN A 178 -4.11 -11.48 -9.86
C GLN A 178 -5.63 -11.65 -10.06
N LEU A 179 -6.27 -10.79 -10.85
CA LEU A 179 -7.71 -10.86 -11.12
C LEU A 179 -8.06 -11.91 -12.20
N HIS A 180 -7.20 -12.06 -13.22
CA HIS A 180 -7.46 -12.96 -14.35
C HIS A 180 -6.74 -14.32 -14.22
N GLY A 181 -5.73 -14.42 -13.36
CA GLY A 181 -4.91 -15.61 -13.15
C GLY A 181 -5.56 -16.72 -12.31
N ASP A 182 -6.68 -16.46 -11.65
CA ASP A 182 -7.42 -17.47 -10.86
C ASP A 182 -8.35 -18.37 -11.71
N LYS A 183 -8.36 -18.22 -13.04
CA LYS A 183 -9.13 -19.10 -13.95
C LYS A 183 -8.32 -20.28 -14.52
N GLY A 184 -7.13 -20.57 -14.00
CA GLY A 184 -6.11 -21.37 -14.71
C GLY A 184 -5.52 -22.61 -14.03
N SER A 185 -6.06 -23.12 -12.92
CA SER A 185 -5.53 -24.36 -12.30
C SER A 185 -6.63 -25.23 -11.68
N ASN A 186 -7.44 -25.84 -12.54
CA ASN A 186 -8.19 -27.04 -12.20
C ASN A 186 -7.38 -28.26 -12.73
N PRO A 187 -6.61 -28.97 -11.89
CA PRO A 187 -6.00 -30.21 -12.34
C PRO A 187 -7.11 -31.27 -12.44
N ARG A 188 -7.40 -31.71 -13.67
CA ARG A 188 -8.03 -33.01 -13.90
C ARG A 188 -6.96 -34.09 -13.88
#